data_AF-A0A1F9REH2-F1
#
_entry.id   AF-A0A1F9REH2-F1
#
_cell.length_a   1.000
_cell.length_b   1.000
_cell.length_c   1.000
_cell.angle_alpha   90.00
_cell.angle_beta   90.00
_cell.angle_gamma   90.00
#
_symmetry.space_group_name_H-M   'P 1'
#
loop_
_entity.id
_entity.type
_entity.pdbx_description
1 polymer ?
#
loop_
_entity_poly.entity_id
_entity_poly.type
_entity_poly.pdbx_seq_one_letter_code
_entity_poly.pdbx_strand_id
1 'polypeptide(L)'
;MSKLLLPLIILLSGTLRAAEPFALNRLDLGSFEALQLPSAPAVSVPLKADTQPEKQYFNAYILKAIDYLYKNYGLKGYDISSILTHDIPYNVTGVIKARRAPLTMCVAAQMEIILTAYQIYLDETGDVAPYYYLPKSSFEGLAVTDLKGHIWVNPEFKANGTADALINFGMGERRPFENLTPGDFVNINRTNRTGHAVTFLGYINKTGKVLPKYDASVVGFKYFSSQGRLAAGEGGLDYRYAVFSKFGCPEMPYKRDCEVIYSADQRMLNTGTMLAPAFWTGVKPSAASAVPGAVTVLNRNFFNGITTDD
;
A
#
# COMPACT_ATOMS: atom_id res chain seq x y z
N MET A 1 -55.01 33.52 -32.57
CA MET A 1 -54.60 34.04 -33.89
C MET A 1 -53.47 33.17 -34.41
N SER A 2 -53.67 32.62 -35.59
CA SER A 2 -52.90 31.60 -36.30
C SER A 2 -51.52 32.07 -36.82
N LYS A 3 -50.61 31.11 -37.03
CA LYS A 3 -49.66 30.90 -38.17
C LYS A 3 -48.53 29.99 -37.65
N LEU A 4 -48.48 28.67 -37.87
CA LEU A 4 -48.42 27.86 -39.11
C LEU A 4 -47.19 28.18 -39.97
N LEU A 5 -46.13 27.37 -39.83
CA LEU A 5 -45.13 27.08 -40.87
C LEU A 5 -44.23 25.89 -40.47
N LEU A 6 -44.43 24.80 -41.20
CA LEU A 6 -43.54 23.64 -41.45
C LEU A 6 -43.74 23.34 -42.97
N PRO A 7 -42.94 22.52 -43.69
CA PRO A 7 -41.58 21.98 -43.50
C PRO A 7 -40.69 22.11 -44.77
N LEU A 8 -39.42 21.70 -44.70
CA LEU A 8 -38.75 21.06 -45.85
C LEU A 8 -37.68 20.08 -45.34
N ILE A 9 -38.02 18.79 -45.30
CA ILE A 9 -37.08 17.69 -45.03
C ILE A 9 -36.95 16.89 -46.33
N ILE A 10 -35.76 16.91 -46.89
CA ILE A 10 -35.38 16.15 -48.09
C ILE A 10 -35.03 14.72 -47.65
N LEU A 11 -35.85 13.77 -48.10
CA LEU A 11 -35.59 12.32 -47.97
C LEU A 11 -34.57 11.90 -49.04
N LEU A 12 -33.35 11.54 -48.62
CA LEU A 12 -32.37 10.83 -49.44
C LEU A 12 -32.56 9.32 -49.23
N SER A 13 -33.17 8.65 -50.20
CA SER A 13 -33.35 7.20 -50.26
C SER A 13 -32.03 6.53 -50.65
N GLY A 14 -31.15 6.29 -49.67
CA GLY A 14 -30.01 5.40 -49.84
C GLY A 14 -30.49 3.95 -49.86
N THR A 15 -30.32 3.25 -50.98
CA THR A 15 -30.52 1.80 -51.06
C THR A 15 -29.50 1.10 -50.17
N LEU A 16 -29.88 0.73 -48.95
CA LEU A 16 -29.12 -0.17 -48.10
C LEU A 16 -29.16 -1.57 -48.73
N ARG A 17 -28.09 -1.94 -49.43
CA ARG A 17 -27.83 -3.33 -49.80
C ARG A 17 -27.48 -4.06 -48.50
N ALA A 18 -28.32 -5.02 -48.10
CA ALA A 18 -28.01 -5.90 -46.99
C ALA A 18 -26.69 -6.63 -47.31
N ALA A 19 -25.68 -6.45 -46.47
CA ALA A 19 -24.46 -7.25 -46.54
C ALA A 19 -24.84 -8.70 -46.25
N GLU A 20 -24.38 -9.63 -47.09
CA GLU A 20 -24.61 -11.05 -46.82
C GLU A 20 -24.04 -11.44 -45.44
N PRO A 21 -24.73 -12.32 -44.71
CA PRO A 21 -24.25 -12.77 -43.41
C PRO A 21 -22.87 -13.41 -43.56
N PHE A 22 -21.90 -12.86 -42.83
CA PHE A 22 -20.53 -13.35 -42.82
C PHE A 22 -20.50 -14.79 -42.30
N ALA A 23 -20.19 -15.74 -43.18
CA ALA A 23 -20.06 -17.15 -42.83
C ALA A 23 -18.58 -17.48 -42.56
N LEU A 24 -18.21 -17.59 -41.28
CA LEU A 24 -16.86 -17.98 -40.83
C LEU A 24 -16.36 -19.30 -41.47
N ASN A 25 -17.28 -20.16 -41.89
CA ASN A 25 -17.01 -21.48 -42.43
C ASN A 25 -16.51 -21.46 -43.89
N ARG A 26 -16.46 -20.28 -44.53
CA ARG A 26 -16.02 -20.10 -45.93
C ARG A 26 -14.60 -19.55 -46.08
N LEU A 27 -13.88 -19.33 -44.98
CA LEU A 27 -12.50 -18.86 -45.03
C LEU A 27 -11.55 -20.06 -45.19
N ASP A 28 -10.96 -20.21 -46.38
CA ASP A 28 -9.82 -21.10 -46.57
C ASP A 28 -8.49 -20.33 -46.42
N LEU A 29 -7.38 -21.04 -46.26
CA LEU A 29 -6.06 -20.39 -46.12
C LEU A 29 -5.67 -19.55 -47.34
N GLY A 30 -6.14 -19.91 -48.54
CA GLY A 30 -5.89 -19.14 -49.77
C GLY A 30 -6.60 -17.78 -49.78
N SER A 31 -7.73 -17.68 -49.07
CA SER A 31 -8.52 -16.46 -48.89
C SER A 31 -7.78 -15.40 -48.08
N PHE A 32 -6.83 -15.82 -47.23
CA PHE A 32 -6.02 -14.91 -46.42
C PHE A 32 -4.83 -14.33 -47.18
N GLU A 33 -4.27 -15.05 -48.16
CA GLU A 33 -3.15 -14.56 -48.97
C GLU A 33 -3.58 -13.47 -49.99
N ALA A 34 -4.85 -13.50 -50.41
CA ALA A 34 -5.41 -12.52 -51.34
C ALA A 34 -5.89 -11.21 -50.68
N LEU A 35 -5.89 -11.12 -49.34
CA LEU A 35 -6.28 -9.92 -48.62
C LEU A 35 -5.15 -8.88 -48.67
N GLN A 36 -5.27 -7.92 -49.59
CA GLN A 36 -4.51 -6.68 -49.51
C GLN A 36 -4.95 -5.90 -48.27
N LEU A 37 -4.22 -6.08 -47.17
CA LEU A 37 -4.37 -5.26 -45.98
C LEU A 37 -3.97 -3.81 -46.34
N PRO A 38 -4.77 -2.80 -45.98
CA PRO A 38 -4.36 -1.42 -46.14
C PRO A 38 -3.03 -1.21 -45.41
N SER A 39 -2.16 -0.38 -45.99
CA SER A 39 -0.90 0.01 -45.35
C SER A 39 -1.20 0.50 -43.94
N ALA A 40 -0.69 -0.22 -42.93
CA ALA A 40 -0.88 0.20 -41.55
C ALA A 40 -0.38 1.65 -41.42
N PRO A 41 -1.18 2.58 -40.90
CA PRO A 41 -0.68 3.92 -40.62
C PRO A 41 0.54 3.77 -39.72
N ALA A 42 1.59 4.55 -39.99
CA ALA A 42 2.79 4.57 -39.15
C ALA A 42 2.37 4.92 -37.72
N VAL A 43 2.22 3.89 -36.88
CA VAL A 43 1.99 4.06 -35.45
C VAL A 43 3.32 4.55 -34.91
N SER A 44 3.47 5.87 -34.79
CA SER A 44 4.46 6.43 -33.89
C SER A 44 4.18 5.82 -32.53
N VAL A 45 5.02 4.86 -32.11
CA VAL A 45 5.04 4.38 -30.73
C VAL A 45 5.17 5.65 -29.90
N PRO A 46 4.18 6.01 -29.06
CA PRO A 46 4.35 7.16 -28.20
C PRO A 46 5.57 6.85 -27.35
N LEU A 47 6.61 7.67 -27.52
CA LEU A 47 7.72 7.76 -26.60
C LEU A 47 7.08 7.80 -25.21
N LYS A 48 7.33 6.76 -24.40
CA LYS A 48 6.67 6.52 -23.11
C LYS A 48 6.72 7.84 -22.34
N ALA A 49 5.61 8.57 -22.32
CA ALA A 49 5.53 9.83 -21.61
C ALA A 49 5.92 9.51 -20.17
N ASP A 50 6.93 10.23 -19.64
CA ASP A 50 7.39 10.04 -18.27
C ASP A 50 6.16 9.93 -17.38
N THR A 51 5.95 8.74 -16.82
CA THR A 51 4.84 8.48 -15.92
C THR A 51 5.04 9.43 -14.76
N GLN A 52 4.16 10.43 -14.64
CA GLN A 52 4.17 11.35 -13.52
C GLN A 52 4.36 10.54 -12.23
N PRO A 53 5.34 10.88 -11.36
CA PRO A 53 5.66 10.08 -10.17
C PRO A 53 4.43 9.79 -9.30
N GLU A 54 3.45 10.71 -9.28
CA GLU A 54 2.16 10.55 -8.61
C GLU A 54 1.30 9.37 -9.11
N LYS A 55 1.55 8.86 -10.32
CA LYS A 55 0.87 7.68 -10.87
C LYS A 55 1.58 6.38 -10.54
N GLN A 56 2.89 6.42 -10.27
CA GLN A 56 3.68 5.22 -10.02
C GLN A 56 3.44 4.65 -8.61
N TYR A 57 3.13 5.51 -7.65
CA TYR A 57 3.10 5.13 -6.24
C TYR A 57 1.68 5.09 -5.67
N PHE A 58 1.46 4.19 -4.72
CA PHE A 58 0.16 3.98 -4.08
C PHE A 58 -0.07 4.90 -2.87
N ASN A 59 0.88 5.80 -2.57
CA ASN A 59 0.89 6.67 -1.40
C ASN A 59 -0.42 7.43 -1.18
N ALA A 60 -1.08 7.93 -2.23
CA ALA A 60 -2.33 8.66 -2.09
C ALA A 60 -3.43 7.81 -1.41
N TYR A 61 -3.54 6.53 -1.78
CA TYR A 61 -4.51 5.60 -1.18
C TYR A 61 -4.09 5.17 0.22
N ILE A 62 -2.78 5.05 0.48
CA ILE A 62 -2.25 4.82 1.83
C ILE A 62 -2.65 5.97 2.77
N LEU A 63 -2.49 7.22 2.33
CA LEU A 63 -2.87 8.39 3.13
C LEU A 63 -4.39 8.46 3.37
N LYS A 64 -5.22 8.17 2.35
CA LYS A 64 -6.68 8.05 2.52
C LYS A 64 -7.06 6.97 3.52
N ALA A 65 -6.37 5.82 3.49
CA ALA A 65 -6.58 4.74 4.44
C ALA A 65 -6.23 5.17 5.87
N ILE A 66 -5.14 5.90 6.07
CA ILE A 66 -4.78 6.47 7.37
C ILE A 66 -5.87 7.41 7.90
N ASP A 67 -6.35 8.34 7.06
CA ASP A 67 -7.42 9.27 7.45
C ASP A 67 -8.70 8.52 7.85
N TYR A 68 -9.09 7.52 7.06
CA TYR A 68 -10.23 6.67 7.38
C TYR A 68 -10.04 5.92 8.69
N LEU A 69 -8.88 5.27 8.87
CA LEU A 69 -8.59 4.45 10.03
C LEU A 69 -8.53 5.27 11.31
N TYR A 70 -7.87 6.43 11.29
CA TYR A 70 -7.84 7.32 12.45
C TYR A 70 -9.24 7.81 12.81
N LYS A 71 -10.02 8.26 11.83
CA LYS A 71 -11.36 8.80 12.06
C LYS A 71 -12.32 7.77 12.68
N ASN A 72 -12.24 6.51 12.25
CA ASN A 72 -13.21 5.49 12.64
C ASN A 72 -12.72 4.55 13.76
N TYR A 73 -11.40 4.34 13.85
CA TYR A 73 -10.78 3.34 14.72
C TYR A 73 -9.56 3.87 15.51
N GLY A 74 -9.30 5.17 15.44
CA GLY A 74 -8.22 5.81 16.19
C GLY A 74 -8.39 5.69 17.70
N LEU A 75 -7.26 5.52 18.40
CA LEU A 75 -7.18 5.55 19.87
C LEU A 75 -8.08 4.51 20.59
N LYS A 76 -8.32 3.35 19.98
CA LYS A 76 -9.17 2.29 20.57
C LYS A 76 -8.43 1.24 21.41
N GLY A 77 -7.15 1.45 21.67
CA GLY A 77 -6.31 0.57 22.48
C GLY A 77 -5.33 -0.27 21.66
N TYR A 78 -4.27 -0.72 22.32
CA TYR A 78 -3.19 -1.52 21.76
C TYR A 78 -3.10 -2.90 22.42
N ASP A 79 -2.94 -3.96 21.62
CA ASP A 79 -2.58 -5.28 22.14
C ASP A 79 -1.75 -6.07 21.12
N ILE A 80 -0.58 -6.54 21.57
CA ILE A 80 0.36 -7.35 20.79
C ILE A 80 -0.23 -8.65 20.24
N SER A 81 -1.30 -9.15 20.85
CA SER A 81 -1.98 -10.37 20.41
C SER A 81 -3.16 -10.10 19.46
N SER A 82 -3.47 -8.84 19.17
CA SER A 82 -4.58 -8.43 18.32
C SER A 82 -4.15 -8.19 16.87
N ILE A 83 -5.08 -8.35 15.93
CA ILE A 83 -4.83 -8.11 14.50
C ILE A 83 -6.09 -7.45 13.92
N LEU A 84 -5.91 -6.29 13.27
CA LEU A 84 -6.97 -5.45 12.72
C LEU A 84 -7.93 -4.88 13.78
N THR A 85 -8.27 -3.60 13.64
CA THR A 85 -9.28 -2.96 14.50
C THR A 85 -10.72 -3.36 14.14
N HIS A 86 -10.93 -3.91 12.94
CA HIS A 86 -12.22 -4.34 12.44
C HIS A 86 -12.07 -5.39 11.33
N ASP A 87 -13.14 -6.13 11.06
CA ASP A 87 -13.23 -7.02 9.91
C ASP A 87 -13.14 -6.20 8.62
N ILE A 88 -12.31 -6.63 7.66
CA ILE A 88 -12.12 -5.93 6.38
C ILE A 88 -12.65 -6.81 5.24
N PRO A 89 -13.65 -6.34 4.46
CA PRO A 89 -14.08 -7.02 3.24
C PRO A 89 -12.90 -7.21 2.27
N TYR A 90 -12.80 -8.37 1.65
CA TYR A 90 -11.77 -8.69 0.66
C TYR A 90 -12.40 -9.00 -0.69
N ASN A 91 -12.97 -7.95 -1.30
CA ASN A 91 -13.76 -8.02 -2.53
C ASN A 91 -14.83 -9.14 -2.42
N VAL A 92 -15.16 -9.82 -3.52
CA VAL A 92 -16.12 -10.94 -3.56
C VAL A 92 -15.61 -12.23 -2.90
N THR A 93 -14.36 -12.27 -2.43
CA THR A 93 -13.72 -13.51 -1.93
C THR A 93 -13.87 -13.70 -0.41
N GLY A 94 -14.50 -12.75 0.28
CA GLY A 94 -14.89 -12.88 1.68
C GLY A 94 -14.42 -11.71 2.54
N VAL A 95 -13.98 -12.03 3.77
CA VAL A 95 -13.61 -11.04 4.79
C VAL A 95 -12.31 -11.49 5.47
N ILE A 96 -11.37 -10.57 5.67
CA ILE A 96 -10.24 -10.76 6.59
C ILE A 96 -10.74 -10.43 7.99
N LYS A 97 -10.75 -11.44 8.87
CA LYS A 97 -11.28 -11.31 10.22
C LYS A 97 -10.31 -10.60 11.15
N ALA A 98 -10.84 -9.64 11.92
CA ALA A 98 -10.13 -9.09 13.05
C ALA A 98 -10.01 -10.11 14.17
N ARG A 99 -8.99 -9.92 15.02
CA ARG A 99 -8.79 -10.68 16.25
C ARG A 99 -8.68 -9.70 17.40
N ARG A 100 -9.65 -9.79 18.34
CA ARG A 100 -9.78 -8.92 19.52
C ARG A 100 -9.98 -7.43 19.17
N ALA A 101 -10.78 -7.16 18.14
CA ALA A 101 -11.25 -5.82 17.83
C ALA A 101 -11.81 -5.11 19.09
N PRO A 102 -11.61 -3.80 19.26
CA PRO A 102 -11.02 -2.86 18.30
C PRO A 102 -9.49 -2.68 18.45
N LEU A 103 -8.81 -3.60 19.15
CA LEU A 103 -7.39 -3.49 19.42
C LEU A 103 -6.57 -3.91 18.19
N THR A 104 -5.39 -3.32 18.01
CA THR A 104 -4.45 -3.73 16.96
C THR A 104 -3.01 -3.52 17.42
N MET A 105 -2.05 -4.10 16.71
CA MET A 105 -0.62 -4.00 16.98
C MET A 105 0.13 -3.33 15.82
N CYS A 106 1.38 -2.90 16.02
CA CYS A 106 2.09 -2.05 15.07
C CYS A 106 2.29 -2.65 13.66
N VAL A 107 2.73 -3.93 13.57
CA VAL A 107 2.86 -4.62 12.28
C VAL A 107 1.50 -4.95 11.65
N ALA A 108 0.49 -5.25 12.48
CA ALA A 108 -0.88 -5.47 12.01
C ALA A 108 -1.51 -4.19 11.48
N ALA A 109 -1.19 -3.03 12.06
CA ALA A 109 -1.64 -1.73 11.59
C ALA A 109 -1.14 -1.43 10.17
N GLN A 110 0.10 -1.83 9.82
CA GLN A 110 0.59 -1.64 8.45
C GLN A 110 -0.19 -2.52 7.45
N MET A 111 -0.51 -3.76 7.83
CA MET A 111 -1.37 -4.64 7.04
C MET A 111 -2.79 -4.06 6.90
N GLU A 112 -3.36 -3.52 7.98
CA GLU A 112 -4.67 -2.87 8.00
C GLU A 112 -4.72 -1.67 7.06
N ILE A 113 -3.70 -0.81 7.08
CA ILE A 113 -3.56 0.34 6.18
C ILE A 113 -3.56 -0.13 4.71
N ILE A 114 -2.81 -1.17 4.37
CA ILE A 114 -2.76 -1.72 3.00
C ILE A 114 -4.14 -2.26 2.58
N LEU A 115 -4.78 -3.05 3.43
CA LEU A 115 -6.09 -3.64 3.15
C LEU A 115 -7.18 -2.57 2.99
N THR A 116 -7.19 -1.55 3.85
CA THR A 116 -8.11 -0.40 3.72
C THR A 116 -7.81 0.40 2.46
N ALA A 117 -6.54 0.59 2.09
CA ALA A 117 -6.16 1.28 0.87
C ALA A 117 -6.64 0.54 -0.39
N TYR A 118 -6.65 -0.79 -0.39
CA TYR A 118 -7.24 -1.58 -1.49
C TYR A 118 -8.74 -1.36 -1.62
N GLN A 119 -9.46 -1.33 -0.50
CA GLN A 119 -10.90 -1.08 -0.53
C GLN A 119 -11.20 0.30 -1.12
N ILE A 120 -10.51 1.34 -0.65
CA ILE A 120 -10.68 2.70 -1.17
C ILE A 120 -10.32 2.77 -2.66
N TYR A 121 -9.23 2.10 -3.07
CA TYR A 121 -8.83 2.05 -4.47
C TYR A 121 -9.88 1.39 -5.36
N LEU A 122 -10.43 0.25 -4.93
CA LEU A 122 -11.52 -0.42 -5.63
C LEU A 122 -12.76 0.46 -5.73
N ASP A 123 -13.16 1.09 -4.63
CA ASP A 123 -14.37 1.92 -4.59
C ASP A 123 -14.26 3.14 -5.50
N GLU A 124 -13.07 3.73 -5.62
CA GLU A 124 -12.84 4.93 -6.44
C GLU A 124 -12.57 4.63 -7.92
N THR A 125 -11.96 3.47 -8.23
CA THR A 125 -11.48 3.18 -9.60
C THR A 125 -12.21 2.03 -10.28
N GLY A 126 -12.88 1.16 -9.51
CA GLY A 126 -13.41 -0.12 -9.98
C GLY A 126 -12.32 -1.16 -10.27
N ASP A 127 -11.04 -0.84 -10.05
CA ASP A 127 -9.93 -1.74 -10.35
C ASP A 127 -9.73 -2.78 -9.22
N VAL A 128 -9.95 -4.04 -9.61
CA VAL A 128 -9.87 -5.23 -8.77
C VAL A 128 -8.49 -5.90 -8.79
N ALA A 129 -7.51 -5.35 -9.52
CA ALA A 129 -6.17 -5.91 -9.65
C ALA A 129 -5.49 -6.23 -8.30
N PRO A 130 -5.60 -5.42 -7.23
CA PRO A 130 -5.06 -5.77 -5.91
C PRO A 130 -5.48 -7.15 -5.40
N TYR A 131 -6.76 -7.49 -5.57
CA TYR A 131 -7.36 -8.70 -5.04
C TYR A 131 -7.03 -9.95 -5.87
N TYR A 132 -6.73 -9.79 -7.16
CA TYR A 132 -6.26 -10.87 -8.01
C TYR A 132 -4.75 -11.12 -7.85
N TYR A 133 -3.99 -10.07 -7.57
CA TYR A 133 -2.56 -10.20 -7.38
C TYR A 133 -2.23 -10.93 -6.08
N LEU A 134 -2.85 -10.56 -4.96
CA LEU A 134 -2.71 -11.27 -3.68
C LEU A 134 -4.01 -11.99 -3.31
N PRO A 135 -3.99 -13.33 -3.17
CA PRO A 135 -5.14 -14.03 -2.64
C PRO A 135 -5.36 -13.65 -1.17
N LYS A 136 -6.61 -13.71 -0.73
CA LYS A 136 -7.02 -13.47 0.66
C LYS A 136 -6.13 -14.19 1.68
N SER A 137 -5.76 -15.44 1.39
CA SER A 137 -4.92 -16.28 2.24
C SER A 137 -3.56 -15.65 2.57
N SER A 138 -3.02 -14.80 1.70
CA SER A 138 -1.74 -14.10 1.90
C SER A 138 -1.76 -13.15 3.10
N PHE A 139 -2.95 -12.72 3.53
CA PHE A 139 -3.19 -11.90 4.72
C PHE A 139 -3.63 -12.71 5.95
N GLU A 140 -3.91 -13.99 5.78
CA GLU A 140 -4.36 -14.87 6.87
C GLU A 140 -3.19 -15.69 7.42
N GLY A 141 -2.32 -16.19 6.53
CA GLY A 141 -1.18 -17.04 6.84
C GLY A 141 0.10 -16.31 7.29
N LEU A 142 1.14 -17.08 7.57
CA LEU A 142 2.46 -16.62 8.05
C LEU A 142 3.63 -17.36 7.36
N ALA A 143 3.34 -18.12 6.30
CA ALA A 143 4.35 -18.80 5.50
C ALA A 143 5.10 -17.81 4.59
N VAL A 144 6.16 -18.28 3.95
CA VAL A 144 6.95 -17.47 3.00
C VAL A 144 6.11 -16.96 1.82
N THR A 145 5.03 -17.66 1.47
CA THR A 145 4.11 -17.26 0.39
C THR A 145 3.05 -16.26 0.84
N ASP A 146 3.02 -15.91 2.13
CA ASP A 146 2.02 -15.03 2.73
C ASP A 146 2.64 -13.67 3.04
N LEU A 147 2.08 -12.59 2.48
CA LEU A 147 2.56 -11.23 2.69
C LEU A 147 2.60 -10.89 4.19
N LYS A 148 1.60 -11.33 4.94
CA LYS A 148 1.55 -11.14 6.39
C LYS A 148 2.76 -11.75 7.11
N GLY A 149 3.26 -12.91 6.66
CA GLY A 149 4.51 -13.50 7.19
C GLY A 149 5.71 -12.56 7.03
N HIS A 150 5.80 -11.87 5.90
CA HIS A 150 6.88 -10.91 5.65
C HIS A 150 6.72 -9.61 6.44
N ILE A 151 5.49 -9.07 6.56
CA ILE A 151 5.19 -7.87 7.34
C ILE A 151 5.55 -8.07 8.83
N TRP A 152 5.40 -9.30 9.32
CA TRP A 152 5.74 -9.68 10.69
C TRP A 152 7.24 -9.75 11.01
N VAL A 153 8.08 -9.31 10.07
CA VAL A 153 9.55 -9.26 10.17
C VAL A 153 10.14 -10.65 10.37
N ASN A 154 10.56 -11.25 9.25
CA ASN A 154 11.21 -12.54 9.23
C ASN A 154 12.52 -12.48 8.43
N PRO A 155 13.69 -12.50 9.10
CA PRO A 155 14.98 -12.50 8.43
C PRO A 155 15.20 -13.70 7.49
N GLU A 156 14.59 -14.86 7.78
CA GLU A 156 14.64 -16.04 6.89
C GLU A 156 13.94 -15.76 5.57
N PHE A 157 12.90 -14.92 5.60
CA PHE A 157 12.18 -14.46 4.41
C PHE A 157 12.84 -13.23 3.77
N LYS A 158 14.02 -12.82 4.27
CA LYS A 158 14.70 -11.58 3.88
C LYS A 158 13.80 -10.35 4.02
N ALA A 159 12.99 -10.33 5.09
CA ALA A 159 12.04 -9.25 5.37
C ALA A 159 12.34 -8.59 6.71
N ASN A 160 12.93 -7.40 6.69
CA ASN A 160 13.20 -6.59 7.90
C ASN A 160 12.04 -5.65 8.24
N GLY A 161 11.00 -5.63 7.42
CA GLY A 161 9.89 -4.71 7.56
C GLY A 161 8.90 -4.76 6.40
N THR A 162 7.91 -3.86 6.46
CA THR A 162 6.85 -3.77 5.46
C THR A 162 7.42 -3.42 4.08
N ALA A 163 8.46 -2.60 3.99
CA ALA A 163 9.07 -2.27 2.69
C ALA A 163 9.69 -3.50 2.02
N ASP A 164 10.49 -4.29 2.76
CA ASP A 164 11.02 -5.56 2.23
C ASP A 164 9.89 -6.55 1.89
N ALA A 165 8.81 -6.59 2.67
CA ALA A 165 7.64 -7.41 2.37
C ALA A 165 7.04 -7.06 1.01
N LEU A 166 6.79 -5.76 0.75
CA LEU A 166 6.26 -5.29 -0.52
C LEU A 166 7.20 -5.63 -1.70
N ILE A 167 8.51 -5.47 -1.52
CA ILE A 167 9.51 -5.81 -2.54
C ILE A 167 9.51 -7.30 -2.85
N ASN A 168 9.47 -8.16 -1.83
CA ASN A 168 9.49 -9.62 -2.02
C ASN A 168 8.25 -10.11 -2.77
N PHE A 169 7.16 -9.35 -2.72
CA PHE A 169 5.93 -9.60 -3.50
C PHE A 169 5.83 -8.74 -4.77
N GLY A 170 6.91 -8.08 -5.20
CA GLY A 170 6.92 -7.32 -6.45
C GLY A 170 6.01 -6.08 -6.47
N MET A 171 5.67 -5.57 -5.29
CA MET A 171 4.71 -4.48 -5.06
C MET A 171 5.35 -3.21 -4.51
N GLY A 172 6.67 -3.19 -4.34
CA GLY A 172 7.35 -2.07 -3.71
C GLY A 172 8.80 -1.93 -4.14
N GLU A 173 9.39 -0.83 -3.71
CA GLU A 173 10.80 -0.52 -3.91
C GLU A 173 11.39 0.10 -2.63
N ARG A 174 12.69 -0.09 -2.42
CA ARG A 174 13.40 0.55 -1.31
C ARG A 174 13.56 2.02 -1.59
N ARG A 175 13.52 2.81 -0.54
CA ARG A 175 13.72 4.25 -0.62
C ARG A 175 14.60 4.71 0.53
N PRO A 176 15.70 5.44 0.28
CA PRO A 176 16.50 6.04 1.36
C PRO A 176 15.64 6.93 2.26
N PHE A 177 15.98 7.02 3.55
CA PHE A 177 15.20 7.81 4.50
C PHE A 177 15.02 9.28 4.06
N GLU A 178 16.05 9.85 3.43
CA GLU A 178 16.12 11.24 2.96
C GLU A 178 15.16 11.52 1.79
N ASN A 179 14.70 10.46 1.12
CA ASN A 179 13.83 10.53 -0.04
C ASN A 179 12.39 10.10 0.27
N LEU A 180 12.09 9.77 1.52
CA LEU A 180 10.76 9.38 1.95
C LEU A 180 9.72 10.46 1.66
N THR A 181 8.56 10.00 1.21
CA THR A 181 7.36 10.79 0.98
C THR A 181 6.21 10.30 1.85
N PRO A 182 5.25 11.16 2.22
CA PRO A 182 4.09 10.74 3.01
C PRO A 182 3.39 9.52 2.39
N GLY A 183 3.10 8.49 3.20
CA GLY A 183 2.55 7.20 2.77
C GLY A 183 3.59 6.09 2.56
N ASP A 184 4.89 6.40 2.66
CA ASP A 184 5.94 5.37 2.65
C ASP A 184 5.97 4.60 3.98
N PHE A 185 6.46 3.36 3.94
CA PHE A 185 6.56 2.50 5.11
C PHE A 185 7.95 2.55 5.73
N VAL A 186 7.99 2.51 7.06
CA VAL A 186 9.23 2.51 7.85
C VAL A 186 9.14 1.46 8.94
N ASN A 187 10.14 0.59 9.03
CA ASN A 187 10.38 -0.19 10.25
C ASN A 187 11.62 0.35 10.94
N ILE A 188 11.45 0.72 12.20
CA ILE A 188 12.49 1.31 13.04
C ILE A 188 13.02 0.31 14.07
N ASN A 189 14.30 0.47 14.41
CA ASN A 189 14.94 -0.14 15.57
C ASN A 189 15.30 0.97 16.57
N ARG A 190 15.26 0.66 17.86
CA ARG A 190 15.62 1.58 18.95
C ARG A 190 16.88 1.12 19.69
N THR A 191 17.55 2.04 20.37
CA THR A 191 18.75 1.71 21.16
C THR A 191 18.46 0.79 22.36
N ASN A 192 17.19 0.72 22.79
CA ASN A 192 16.72 -0.19 23.84
C ASN A 192 16.34 -1.60 23.35
N ARG A 193 16.71 -1.97 22.10
CA ARG A 193 16.45 -3.29 21.50
C ARG A 193 14.96 -3.61 21.29
N THR A 194 14.16 -2.59 21.03
CA THR A 194 12.80 -2.74 20.53
C THR A 194 12.69 -2.19 19.11
N GLY A 195 11.58 -2.48 18.44
CA GLY A 195 11.29 -1.93 17.14
C GLY A 195 9.82 -1.60 16.95
N HIS A 196 9.52 -1.06 15.77
CA HIS A 196 8.19 -0.59 15.43
C HIS A 196 8.01 -0.55 13.92
N ALA A 197 6.79 -0.74 13.45
CA ALA A 197 6.41 -0.60 12.05
C ALA A 197 5.43 0.57 11.94
N VAL A 198 5.70 1.51 11.03
CA VAL A 198 4.95 2.77 10.92
C VAL A 198 4.82 3.22 9.47
N THR A 199 3.85 4.09 9.20
CA THR A 199 3.76 4.81 7.93
C THR A 199 4.26 6.24 8.11
N PHE A 200 5.23 6.65 7.30
CA PHE A 200 5.84 7.99 7.31
C PHE A 200 4.86 9.06 6.82
N LEU A 201 4.83 10.21 7.48
CA LEU A 201 3.97 11.35 7.13
C LEU A 201 4.74 12.65 6.85
N GLY A 202 6.00 12.75 7.27
CA GLY A 202 6.82 13.92 7.03
C GLY A 202 7.96 14.04 8.02
N TYR A 203 9.01 14.76 7.65
CA TYR A 203 10.14 15.03 8.54
C TYR A 203 9.74 16.05 9.61
N ILE A 204 10.39 16.01 10.78
CA ILE A 204 10.17 17.00 11.84
C ILE A 204 11.48 17.61 12.31
N ASN A 205 11.42 18.87 12.74
CA ASN A 205 12.51 19.53 13.44
C ASN A 205 12.41 19.39 14.96
N LYS A 206 13.33 20.02 15.70
CA LYS A 206 13.38 19.98 17.17
C LYS A 206 12.13 20.49 17.91
N THR A 207 11.25 21.24 17.24
CA THR A 207 9.99 21.74 17.83
C THR A 207 8.79 20.89 17.40
N GLY A 208 9.00 19.79 16.68
CA GLY A 208 7.94 18.98 16.10
C GLY A 208 7.23 19.64 14.91
N LYS A 209 7.80 20.69 14.31
CA LYS A 209 7.26 21.28 13.07
C LYS A 209 7.54 20.34 11.92
N VAL A 210 6.51 20.00 11.14
CA VAL A 210 6.66 19.20 9.92
C VAL A 210 7.39 20.02 8.85
N LEU A 211 8.40 19.40 8.24
CA LEU A 211 9.25 19.98 7.22
C LEU A 211 8.88 19.44 5.84
N PRO A 212 8.99 20.26 4.77
CA PRO A 212 8.61 19.86 3.42
C PRO A 212 9.59 18.87 2.77
N LYS A 213 10.82 18.77 3.29
CA LYS A 213 11.88 17.90 2.76
C LYS A 213 12.91 17.57 3.83
N TYR A 214 13.78 16.61 3.55
CA TYR A 214 14.91 16.30 4.39
C TYR A 214 15.99 17.39 4.29
N ASP A 215 16.49 17.86 5.44
CA ASP A 215 17.63 18.77 5.55
C ASP A 215 18.32 18.64 6.92
N ALA A 216 19.33 19.48 7.19
CA ALA A 216 20.10 19.44 8.42
C ALA A 216 19.30 19.76 9.70
N SER A 217 18.07 20.30 9.58
CA SER A 217 17.20 20.60 10.71
C SER A 217 16.34 19.41 11.17
N VAL A 218 16.33 18.32 10.39
CA VAL A 218 15.58 17.10 10.70
C VAL A 218 16.13 16.41 11.94
N VAL A 219 15.26 16.19 12.92
CA VAL A 219 15.58 15.41 14.13
C VAL A 219 14.89 14.05 14.17
N GLY A 220 13.95 13.83 13.27
CA GLY A 220 13.07 12.67 13.28
C GLY A 220 11.97 12.78 12.24
N PHE A 221 10.84 12.13 12.47
CA PHE A 221 9.70 12.17 11.56
C PHE A 221 8.34 11.96 12.25
N LYS A 222 7.29 12.49 11.64
CA LYS A 222 5.90 12.21 11.96
C LYS A 222 5.47 10.92 11.28
N TYR A 223 4.71 10.09 11.98
CA TYR A 223 4.19 8.85 11.45
C TYR A 223 2.79 8.53 11.97
N PHE A 224 2.18 7.51 11.35
CA PHE A 224 0.95 6.86 11.80
C PHE A 224 1.21 5.37 12.05
N SER A 225 0.76 4.85 13.19
CA SER A 225 0.79 3.42 13.53
C SER A 225 -0.10 3.10 14.73
N SER A 226 -0.06 1.86 15.21
CA SER A 226 -0.67 1.45 16.47
C SER A 226 0.37 1.17 17.55
N GLN A 227 0.27 1.85 18.70
CA GLN A 227 1.12 1.64 19.87
C GLN A 227 0.43 2.13 21.15
N GLY A 228 1.07 1.95 22.30
CA GLY A 228 0.64 2.44 23.60
C GLY A 228 -0.07 1.39 24.44
N ARG A 229 -1.03 1.83 25.26
CA ARG A 229 -1.67 0.98 26.26
C ARG A 229 -2.95 0.31 25.74
N LEU A 230 -3.40 -0.69 26.50
CA LEU A 230 -4.62 -1.45 26.21
C LEU A 230 -5.89 -0.58 26.25
N ALA A 231 -5.93 0.43 27.11
CA ALA A 231 -7.11 1.25 27.30
C ALA A 231 -7.36 2.19 26.11
N ALA A 232 -8.64 2.38 25.76
CA ALA A 232 -9.04 3.37 24.77
C ALA A 232 -8.63 4.79 25.23
N GLY A 233 -8.16 5.61 24.30
CA GLY A 233 -7.55 6.92 24.57
C GLY A 233 -6.08 6.85 24.98
N GLU A 234 -5.58 5.69 25.42
CA GLU A 234 -4.20 5.52 25.89
C GLU A 234 -3.30 4.79 24.87
N GLY A 235 -3.88 4.15 23.86
CA GLY A 235 -3.17 3.49 22.76
C GLY A 235 -4.05 3.17 21.56
N GLY A 236 -3.49 2.43 20.60
CA GLY A 236 -4.12 2.09 19.33
C GLY A 236 -3.60 2.95 18.18
N LEU A 237 -4.37 3.03 17.10
CA LEU A 237 -4.03 3.79 15.90
C LEU A 237 -3.95 5.30 16.18
N ASP A 238 -2.79 5.90 15.94
CA ASP A 238 -2.52 7.30 16.29
C ASP A 238 -1.39 7.95 15.46
N TYR A 239 -1.35 9.28 15.49
CA TYR A 239 -0.27 10.10 14.94
C TYR A 239 0.78 10.40 16.00
N ARG A 240 2.05 10.09 15.71
CA ARG A 240 3.14 10.23 16.68
C ARG A 240 4.43 10.68 16.02
N TYR A 241 5.42 11.00 16.86
CA TYR A 241 6.73 11.48 16.43
C TYR A 241 7.83 10.51 16.80
N ALA A 242 8.59 10.05 15.80
CA ALA A 242 9.82 9.31 16.01
C ALA A 242 10.99 10.30 16.08
N VAL A 243 11.81 10.21 17.12
CA VAL A 243 12.99 11.07 17.31
C VAL A 243 14.26 10.23 17.32
N PHE A 244 15.23 10.61 16.50
CA PHE A 244 16.49 9.88 16.42
C PHE A 244 17.30 10.04 17.71
N SER A 245 17.89 8.95 18.20
CA SER A 245 18.58 8.85 19.48
C SER A 245 19.64 9.93 19.71
N LYS A 246 20.35 10.34 18.67
CA LYS A 246 21.38 11.39 18.74
C LYS A 246 20.85 12.76 19.17
N PHE A 247 19.54 12.98 19.09
CA PHE A 247 18.87 14.23 19.49
C PHE A 247 18.15 14.12 20.84
N GLY A 248 18.27 13.00 21.54
CA GLY A 248 17.59 12.76 22.81
C GLY A 248 16.07 12.66 22.64
N CYS A 249 15.33 13.28 23.55
CA CYS A 249 13.86 13.25 23.57
C CYS A 249 13.30 14.65 23.90
N PRO A 250 13.34 15.60 22.94
CA PRO A 250 12.87 16.96 23.16
C PRO A 250 11.35 16.98 23.36
N GLU A 251 10.84 17.97 24.08
CA GLU A 251 9.39 18.18 24.21
C GLU A 251 8.77 18.49 22.84
N MET A 252 7.61 17.89 22.56
CA MET A 252 6.91 18.02 21.29
C MET A 252 5.39 17.93 21.48
N PRO A 253 4.57 18.45 20.54
CA PRO A 253 3.11 18.49 20.68
C PRO A 253 2.39 17.14 20.58
N TYR A 254 3.04 16.08 20.08
CA TYR A 254 2.48 14.73 19.99
C TYR A 254 3.32 13.76 20.83
N LYS A 255 2.73 12.61 21.17
CA LYS A 255 3.45 11.51 21.82
C LYS A 255 4.67 11.11 21.00
N ARG A 256 5.76 10.83 21.71
CA ARG A 256 7.08 10.61 21.13
C ARG A 256 7.51 9.17 21.29
N ASP A 257 8.21 8.75 20.26
CA ASP A 257 8.95 7.54 20.16
C ASP A 257 10.43 7.91 20.02
N CYS A 258 11.12 8.01 21.16
CA CYS A 258 12.51 8.42 21.20
C CYS A 258 13.43 7.19 21.04
N GLU A 259 14.75 7.44 21.05
CA GLU A 259 15.76 6.37 20.92
C GLU A 259 15.82 5.68 19.55
N VAL A 260 15.17 6.25 18.52
CA VAL A 260 15.15 5.68 17.18
C VAL A 260 16.54 5.73 16.57
N ILE A 261 16.99 4.61 16.03
CA ILE A 261 18.29 4.52 15.35
C ILE A 261 18.13 5.04 13.93
N TYR A 262 18.83 6.13 13.61
CA TYR A 262 19.05 6.52 12.22
C TYR A 262 20.17 5.65 11.62
N SER A 263 19.93 5.04 10.47
CA SER A 263 20.90 4.21 9.77
C SER A 263 20.61 4.15 8.28
N ALA A 264 21.64 4.08 7.45
CA ALA A 264 21.50 3.74 6.02
C ALA A 264 21.33 2.22 5.81
N ASP A 265 21.62 1.40 6.82
CA ASP A 265 21.40 -0.05 6.77
C ASP A 265 19.91 -0.37 6.88
N GLN A 266 19.35 -0.97 5.82
CA GLN A 266 17.94 -1.35 5.71
C GLN A 266 17.50 -2.45 6.68
N ARG A 267 18.42 -3.06 7.41
CA ARG A 267 18.12 -3.94 8.55
C ARG A 267 17.83 -3.16 9.83
N MET A 268 18.39 -1.95 9.95
CA MET A 268 18.25 -1.08 11.12
C MET A 268 17.17 -0.01 10.93
N LEU A 269 17.01 0.50 9.71
CA LEU A 269 15.96 1.43 9.33
C LEU A 269 15.43 0.99 7.96
N ASN A 270 14.43 0.10 7.96
CA ASN A 270 13.86 -0.43 6.73
C ASN A 270 12.87 0.58 6.17
N THR A 271 13.06 1.01 4.92
CA THR A 271 12.29 2.11 4.33
C THR A 271 11.95 1.85 2.87
N GLY A 272 10.72 2.14 2.48
CA GLY A 272 10.29 1.96 1.10
C GLY A 272 8.86 2.37 0.84
N THR A 273 8.50 2.28 -0.43
CA THR A 273 7.21 2.73 -0.95
C THR A 273 6.48 1.59 -1.64
N MET A 274 5.15 1.67 -1.64
CA MET A 274 4.30 0.75 -2.36
C MET A 274 4.04 1.30 -3.76
N LEU A 275 4.32 0.50 -4.77
CA LEU A 275 3.97 0.80 -6.16
C LEU A 275 2.46 0.71 -6.35
N ALA A 276 1.91 1.48 -7.29
CA ALA A 276 0.54 1.33 -7.73
C ALA A 276 0.36 0.00 -8.49
N PRO A 277 -0.86 -0.60 -8.52
CA PRO A 277 -1.11 -1.92 -9.10
C PRO A 277 -0.60 -2.11 -10.53
N ALA A 278 -0.69 -1.06 -11.36
CA ALA A 278 -0.20 -1.07 -12.75
C ALA A 278 1.32 -1.30 -12.90
N PHE A 279 2.08 -1.16 -11.81
CA PHE A 279 3.54 -1.28 -11.78
C PHE A 279 4.03 -2.53 -11.03
N TRP A 280 3.12 -3.40 -10.57
CA TRP A 280 3.52 -4.63 -9.89
C TRP A 280 4.11 -5.64 -10.86
N THR A 281 5.15 -6.34 -10.42
CA THR A 281 6.00 -7.14 -11.32
C THR A 281 5.54 -8.59 -11.49
N GLY A 282 4.57 -9.05 -10.68
CA GLY A 282 4.14 -10.44 -10.64
C GLY A 282 5.09 -11.37 -9.85
N VAL A 283 6.20 -10.84 -9.34
CA VAL A 283 7.14 -11.59 -8.50
C VAL A 283 6.45 -11.98 -7.20
N LYS A 284 6.52 -13.27 -6.84
CA LYS A 284 6.02 -13.81 -5.58
C LYS A 284 7.04 -14.76 -4.97
N PRO A 285 7.18 -14.81 -3.64
CA PRO A 285 8.04 -15.80 -3.01
C PRO A 285 7.54 -17.21 -3.30
N SER A 286 8.48 -18.15 -3.46
CA SER A 286 8.18 -19.56 -3.67
C SER A 286 8.46 -20.38 -2.41
N ALA A 287 7.58 -21.33 -2.10
CA ALA A 287 7.79 -22.28 -1.01
C ALA A 287 9.05 -23.13 -1.18
N ALA A 288 9.52 -23.34 -2.42
CA ALA A 288 10.73 -24.11 -2.71
C ALA A 288 12.02 -23.43 -2.20
N SER A 289 11.97 -22.13 -1.91
CA SER A 289 13.10 -21.36 -1.37
C SER A 289 13.09 -21.27 0.15
N ALA A 290 12.07 -21.80 0.83
CA ALA A 290 11.96 -21.77 2.28
C ALA A 290 12.48 -23.06 2.93
N VAL A 291 12.97 -22.91 4.16
CA VAL A 291 13.18 -24.06 5.05
C VAL A 291 11.82 -24.74 5.26
N PRO A 292 11.69 -26.06 5.05
CA PRO A 292 10.42 -26.77 5.22
C PRO A 292 9.81 -26.48 6.61
N GLY A 293 8.59 -25.97 6.64
CA GLY A 293 7.88 -25.64 7.88
C GLY A 293 8.22 -24.28 8.50
N ALA A 294 9.05 -23.45 7.84
CA ALA A 294 9.31 -22.08 8.31
C ALA A 294 8.04 -21.24 8.32
N VAL A 295 7.54 -20.95 9.51
CA VAL A 295 6.43 -20.03 9.77
C VAL A 295 6.97 -18.85 10.56
N THR A 296 6.50 -17.65 10.21
CA THR A 296 6.94 -16.45 10.92
C THR A 296 6.41 -16.44 12.35
N VAL A 297 7.30 -16.17 13.31
CA VAL A 297 6.94 -15.95 14.72
C VAL A 297 7.30 -14.52 15.10
N LEU A 298 6.32 -13.77 15.61
CA LEU A 298 6.56 -12.42 16.09
C LEU A 298 7.45 -12.44 17.34
N ASN A 299 8.55 -11.68 17.31
CA ASN A 299 9.29 -11.37 18.53
C ASN A 299 8.55 -10.30 19.35
N ARG A 300 7.70 -10.75 20.28
CA ARG A 300 6.87 -9.87 21.12
C ARG A 300 7.67 -8.94 22.03
N ASN A 301 8.87 -9.37 22.47
CA ASN A 301 9.73 -8.55 23.31
C ASN A 301 10.32 -7.39 22.50
N PHE A 302 10.65 -7.65 21.24
CA PHE A 302 11.14 -6.65 20.32
C PHE A 302 10.02 -5.68 19.86
N PHE A 303 8.83 -6.19 19.54
CA PHE A 303 7.69 -5.38 19.08
C PHE A 303 6.69 -5.00 20.18
N ASN A 304 7.14 -4.65 21.38
CA ASN A 304 6.25 -4.51 22.55
C ASN A 304 5.20 -3.37 22.47
N GLY A 305 5.38 -2.40 21.57
CA GLY A 305 4.46 -1.28 21.35
C GLY A 305 4.44 -0.22 22.44
N ILE A 306 5.37 -0.27 23.40
CA ILE A 306 5.52 0.76 24.43
C ILE A 306 6.55 1.78 23.94
N THR A 307 6.23 3.07 24.11
CA THR A 307 7.13 4.17 23.75
C THR A 307 7.39 5.10 24.93
N THR A 308 8.19 6.13 24.72
CA THR A 308 8.66 7.02 25.80
C THR A 308 7.52 7.70 26.55
N ASP A 309 6.41 7.99 25.87
CA ASP A 309 5.25 8.69 26.42
C ASP A 309 4.04 7.77 26.71
N ASP A 310 4.25 6.44 26.83
CA ASP A 310 3.22 5.47 27.22
C ASP A 310 3.48 4.81 28.58
#